data_AF-A0A6P0PFB3-F1
#
_entry.id   AF-A0A6P0PFB3-F1
#
_cell.length_a   1.000
_cell.length_b   1.000
_cell.length_c   1.000
_cell.angle_alpha   90.00
_cell.angle_beta   90.00
_cell.angle_gamma   90.00
#
_symmetry.space_group_name_H-M   'P 1'
#
loop_
_entity.id
_entity.type
_entity.pdbx_description
1 polymer ?
#
loop_
_entity_poly.entity_id
_entity_poly.type
_entity_poly.pdbx_seq_one_letter_code
_entity_poly.pdbx_strand_id
1 'polypeptide(L)'
;MTDSFIELNGMSADCFQLISQGGCFFIGASVTAQKNGWTDKLVELISEKLKSSFAVGKKAMGGVGLTFGVTNWPNIDLPVGGVVFIEFSSGDLNLGLTPLDRLETLLESLIIDILSQKNFPIIVHNWRSDFRNEKGDIVRNIYNAVASKFHVPIIRNDIFVESEIAQDANIDKTWFRDICHTTSEGAFAYAKHIFDAMCVISSQKNTGVINVKKADKILGEVEPLFHLDKYFNFDNYVSNTYTYPNTGQ
;
A
#
# COMPACT_ATOMS: atom_id res chain seq x y z
N MET A 1 -16.55 -2.86 17.12
CA MET A 1 -15.47 -3.86 16.99
C MET A 1 -14.62 -3.55 15.75
N THR A 2 -14.12 -2.33 15.61
CA THR A 2 -13.34 -1.88 14.42
C THR A 2 -11.85 -1.77 14.68
N ASP A 3 -11.43 -1.82 15.95
CA ASP A 3 -10.05 -1.49 16.35
C ASP A 3 -9.06 -2.63 16.09
N SER A 4 -9.52 -3.86 15.82
CA SER A 4 -8.66 -5.04 15.60
C SER A 4 -8.10 -5.15 14.17
N PHE A 5 -8.52 -4.30 13.24
CA PHE A 5 -8.13 -4.37 11.83
C PHE A 5 -7.21 -3.23 11.38
N ILE A 6 -6.80 -2.39 12.33
CA ILE A 6 -5.98 -1.20 12.08
C ILE A 6 -4.82 -1.21 13.07
N GLU A 7 -3.59 -1.22 12.56
CA GLU A 7 -2.40 -1.09 13.40
C GLU A 7 -1.93 0.35 13.36
N LEU A 8 -2.32 1.13 14.37
CA LEU A 8 -1.92 2.52 14.54
C LEU A 8 -0.50 2.56 15.12
N ASN A 9 0.52 2.41 14.28
CA ASN A 9 1.92 2.37 14.72
C ASN A 9 2.46 3.70 15.27
N GLY A 10 1.62 4.68 15.62
CA GLY A 10 2.01 5.93 16.30
C GLY A 10 2.01 7.19 15.43
N MET A 11 1.89 7.08 14.11
CA MET A 11 1.67 8.22 13.21
C MET A 11 0.17 8.35 12.90
N SER A 12 -0.41 9.53 13.13
CA SER A 12 -1.85 9.79 12.93
C SER A 12 -2.10 11.13 12.25
N ALA A 13 -2.40 11.12 10.95
CA ALA A 13 -2.71 12.35 10.22
C ALA A 13 -4.22 12.45 9.97
N ASP A 14 -4.70 13.69 9.77
CA ASP A 14 -6.03 13.88 9.18
C ASP A 14 -5.92 13.54 7.70
N CYS A 15 -6.22 12.30 7.36
CA CYS A 15 -6.10 11.77 6.01
C CYS A 15 -6.92 12.61 5.02
N PHE A 16 -8.10 13.09 5.43
CA PHE A 16 -8.99 13.84 4.57
C PHE A 16 -8.48 15.25 4.30
N GLN A 17 -7.89 15.89 5.32
CA GLN A 17 -7.19 17.16 5.13
C GLN A 17 -6.00 17.01 4.17
N LEU A 18 -5.16 15.99 4.37
CA LEU A 18 -4.02 15.74 3.48
C LEU A 18 -4.48 15.46 2.04
N ILE A 19 -5.51 14.61 1.87
CA ILE A 19 -6.04 14.32 0.54
C ILE A 19 -6.60 15.57 -0.14
N SER A 20 -7.27 16.45 0.60
CA SER A 20 -7.77 17.72 0.04
C SER A 20 -6.65 18.65 -0.44
N GLN A 21 -5.43 18.53 0.11
CA GLN A 21 -4.28 19.39 -0.18
C GLN A 21 -3.37 18.79 -1.24
N GLY A 22 -2.93 17.55 -1.05
CA GLY A 22 -1.96 16.88 -1.91
C GLY A 22 -2.52 15.74 -2.76
N GLY A 23 -3.72 15.25 -2.46
CA GLY A 23 -4.36 14.15 -3.20
C GLY A 23 -4.20 12.77 -2.57
N CYS A 24 -4.67 11.76 -3.31
CA CYS A 24 -4.72 10.36 -2.91
C CYS A 24 -4.04 9.48 -3.95
N PHE A 25 -3.02 8.73 -3.53
CA PHE A 25 -2.16 7.97 -4.43
C PHE A 25 -2.12 6.50 -4.06
N PHE A 26 -2.12 5.65 -5.08
CA PHE A 26 -2.12 4.21 -4.93
C PHE A 26 -0.92 3.61 -5.64
N ILE A 27 -0.11 2.84 -4.90
CA ILE A 27 0.94 2.01 -5.46
C ILE A 27 0.71 0.57 -5.05
N GLY A 28 0.76 -0.36 -6.02
CA GLY A 28 0.48 -1.75 -5.68
C GLY A 28 0.48 -2.75 -6.82
N ALA A 29 0.03 -3.96 -6.50
CA ALA A 29 -0.04 -5.10 -7.40
C ALA A 29 -1.38 -5.16 -8.17
N SER A 30 -1.78 -6.35 -8.61
CA SER A 30 -2.93 -6.57 -9.49
C SER A 30 -4.28 -6.13 -8.88
N VAL A 31 -4.48 -6.37 -7.58
CA VAL A 31 -5.72 -6.00 -6.87
C VAL A 31 -5.88 -4.48 -6.82
N THR A 32 -4.78 -3.75 -6.65
CA THR A 32 -4.74 -2.29 -6.72
C THR A 32 -4.90 -1.78 -8.16
N ALA A 33 -4.33 -2.49 -9.15
CA ALA A 33 -4.44 -2.12 -10.58
C ALA A 33 -5.84 -2.35 -11.17
N GLN A 34 -6.69 -3.12 -10.49
CA GLN A 34 -8.00 -3.53 -10.99
C GLN A 34 -8.89 -2.33 -11.34
N LYS A 35 -9.42 -2.35 -12.58
CA LYS A 35 -10.46 -1.40 -13.01
C LYS A 35 -11.76 -1.66 -12.25
N ASN A 36 -12.40 -0.60 -11.77
CA ASN A 36 -13.56 -0.68 -10.87
C ASN A 36 -13.26 -1.49 -9.60
N GLY A 37 -12.00 -1.48 -9.17
CA GLY A 37 -11.54 -2.12 -7.93
C GLY A 37 -11.75 -1.24 -6.71
N TRP A 38 -11.19 -1.68 -5.57
CA TRP A 38 -11.33 -0.98 -4.30
C TRP A 38 -10.79 0.46 -4.34
N THR A 39 -9.74 0.74 -5.13
CA THR A 39 -9.18 2.11 -5.25
C THR A 39 -10.21 3.08 -5.79
N ASP A 40 -10.98 2.65 -6.80
CA ASP A 40 -11.96 3.49 -7.48
C ASP A 40 -13.16 3.73 -6.56
N LYS A 41 -13.59 2.69 -5.83
CA LYS A 41 -14.64 2.80 -4.80
C LYS A 41 -14.23 3.64 -3.60
N LEU A 42 -12.96 3.60 -3.20
CA LEU A 42 -12.46 4.43 -2.13
C LEU A 42 -12.44 5.90 -2.53
N VAL A 43 -12.02 6.20 -3.77
CA VAL A 43 -12.08 7.57 -4.32
C VAL A 43 -13.51 8.10 -4.32
N GLU A 44 -14.49 7.30 -4.75
CA GLU A 44 -15.93 7.66 -4.69
C GLU A 44 -16.34 8.06 -3.25
N LEU A 45 -16.03 7.23 -2.26
CA LEU A 45 -16.35 7.48 -0.84
C LEU A 45 -15.67 8.74 -0.29
N ILE A 46 -14.40 8.96 -0.63
CA ILE A 46 -13.66 10.14 -0.18
C ILE A 46 -14.22 11.41 -0.84
N SER A 47 -14.51 11.38 -2.13
CA SER A 47 -15.11 12.52 -2.85
C SER A 47 -16.47 12.88 -2.27
N GLU A 48 -17.30 11.88 -1.94
CA GLU A 48 -18.57 12.10 -1.27
C GLU A 48 -18.39 12.74 0.10
N LYS A 49 -17.39 12.33 0.89
CA LYS A 49 -17.11 12.90 2.21
C LYS A 49 -16.62 14.35 2.10
N LEU A 50 -15.67 14.62 1.20
CA LEU A 50 -15.06 15.93 1.03
C LEU A 50 -15.97 16.94 0.33
N LYS A 51 -16.99 16.45 -0.41
CA LYS A 51 -17.82 17.28 -1.29
C LYS A 51 -16.99 18.08 -2.30
N SER A 52 -15.83 17.54 -2.70
CA SER A 52 -14.91 18.15 -3.65
C SER A 52 -14.16 17.08 -4.46
N SER A 53 -13.62 17.48 -5.60
CA SER A 53 -12.58 16.71 -6.29
C SER A 53 -11.22 16.89 -5.58
N PHE A 54 -10.32 15.93 -5.82
CA PHE A 54 -8.93 15.95 -5.36
C PHE A 54 -8.06 15.22 -6.38
N ALA A 55 -6.75 15.43 -6.33
CA ALA A 55 -5.82 14.74 -7.22
C ALA A 55 -5.80 13.24 -6.89
N VAL A 56 -5.91 12.39 -7.91
CA VAL A 56 -5.83 10.94 -7.78
C VAL A 56 -4.73 10.42 -8.68
N GLY A 57 -3.82 9.62 -8.14
CA GLY A 57 -2.82 8.91 -8.93
C GLY A 57 -2.80 7.42 -8.61
N LYS A 58 -2.58 6.60 -9.63
CA LYS A 58 -2.52 5.15 -9.48
C LYS A 58 -1.35 4.60 -10.30
N LYS A 59 -0.43 3.91 -9.63
CA LYS A 59 0.75 3.26 -10.21
C LYS A 59 0.77 1.81 -9.72
N ALA A 60 0.00 0.99 -10.41
CA ALA A 60 -0.15 -0.41 -10.07
C ALA A 60 -0.15 -1.27 -11.32
N MET A 61 0.38 -2.49 -11.21
CA MET A 61 0.49 -3.44 -12.31
C MET A 61 0.18 -4.86 -11.83
N GLY A 62 -0.35 -5.70 -12.72
CA GLY A 62 -0.58 -7.11 -12.40
C GLY A 62 0.70 -7.93 -12.40
N GLY A 63 0.79 -8.92 -11.50
CA GLY A 63 1.91 -9.87 -11.46
C GLY A 63 3.24 -9.27 -10.98
N VAL A 64 3.19 -8.22 -10.16
CA VAL A 64 4.38 -7.55 -9.61
C VAL A 64 4.38 -7.56 -8.09
N GLY A 65 5.58 -7.43 -7.53
CA GLY A 65 5.83 -7.25 -6.10
C GLY A 65 6.44 -5.89 -5.77
N LEU A 66 6.84 -5.68 -4.52
CA LEU A 66 7.45 -4.43 -4.05
C LEU A 66 8.67 -3.96 -4.86
N THR A 67 9.46 -4.88 -5.43
CA THR A 67 10.59 -4.52 -6.31
C THR A 67 10.13 -3.59 -7.44
N PHE A 68 8.99 -3.87 -8.06
CA PHE A 68 8.39 -3.01 -9.08
C PHE A 68 8.01 -1.64 -8.49
N GLY A 69 7.44 -1.63 -7.29
CA GLY A 69 7.06 -0.40 -6.58
C GLY A 69 8.23 0.54 -6.41
N VAL A 70 9.35 0.05 -5.88
CA VAL A 70 10.57 0.84 -5.67
C VAL A 70 11.15 1.34 -7.00
N THR A 71 11.27 0.47 -8.01
CA THR A 71 11.86 0.86 -9.31
C THR A 71 11.02 1.90 -10.06
N ASN A 72 9.70 1.90 -9.88
CA ASN A 72 8.79 2.82 -10.58
C ASN A 72 8.42 4.07 -9.76
N TRP A 73 8.75 4.09 -8.47
CA TRP A 73 8.46 5.19 -7.56
C TRP A 73 9.06 6.54 -7.98
N PRO A 74 10.33 6.64 -8.44
CA PRO A 74 10.93 7.93 -8.81
C PRO A 74 10.23 8.65 -9.98
N ASN A 75 9.41 7.94 -10.76
CA ASN A 75 8.70 8.47 -11.91
C ASN A 75 7.28 8.96 -11.58
N ILE A 76 7.01 9.26 -10.31
CA ILE A 76 5.71 9.71 -9.83
C ILE A 76 5.84 11.16 -9.34
N ASP A 77 5.33 12.10 -10.14
CA ASP A 77 5.13 13.47 -9.70
C ASP A 77 3.99 13.50 -8.68
N LEU A 78 4.33 13.36 -7.40
CA LEU A 78 3.38 13.51 -6.30
C LEU A 78 3.33 14.97 -5.86
N PRO A 79 2.14 15.59 -5.81
CA PRO A 79 1.96 16.81 -5.06
C PRO A 79 2.34 16.57 -3.60
N VAL A 80 3.03 17.54 -3.01
CA VAL A 80 3.47 17.48 -1.61
C VAL A 80 2.25 17.47 -0.68
N GLY A 81 2.24 16.59 0.32
CA GLY A 81 1.25 16.59 1.40
C GLY A 81 -0.01 15.76 1.17
N GLY A 82 0.05 14.73 0.33
CA GLY A 82 -1.04 13.78 0.08
C GLY A 82 -0.96 12.51 0.94
N VAL A 83 -1.85 11.57 0.67
CA VAL A 83 -1.85 10.21 1.25
C VAL A 83 -1.44 9.20 0.18
N VAL A 84 -0.52 8.29 0.53
CA VAL A 84 -0.02 7.23 -0.36
C VAL A 84 -0.36 5.86 0.21
N PHE A 85 -1.20 5.11 -0.47
CA PHE A 85 -1.53 3.73 -0.13
C PHE A 85 -0.55 2.76 -0.80
N ILE A 86 0.06 1.89 0.00
CA ILE A 86 1.05 0.89 -0.42
C ILE A 86 0.43 -0.50 -0.30
N GLU A 87 0.29 -1.20 -1.41
CA GLU A 87 -0.32 -2.53 -1.44
C GLU A 87 0.43 -3.46 -2.38
N PHE A 88 1.51 -4.05 -1.89
CA PHE A 88 2.25 -5.09 -2.60
C PHE A 88 2.22 -6.43 -1.89
N SER A 89 1.74 -6.48 -0.64
CA SER A 89 1.68 -7.72 0.13
C SER A 89 0.92 -8.83 -0.57
N SER A 90 -0.19 -8.54 -1.28
CA SER A 90 -0.89 -9.56 -2.06
C SER A 90 -0.04 -10.10 -3.23
N GLY A 91 0.78 -9.25 -3.85
CA GLY A 91 1.74 -9.63 -4.89
C GLY A 91 2.91 -10.43 -4.33
N ASP A 92 3.59 -9.92 -3.31
CA ASP A 92 4.80 -10.52 -2.72
C ASP A 92 4.56 -11.88 -2.05
N LEU A 93 3.30 -12.21 -1.74
CA LEU A 93 2.90 -13.57 -1.35
C LEU A 93 3.14 -14.60 -2.46
N ASN A 94 3.11 -14.21 -3.74
CA ASN A 94 3.66 -15.03 -4.80
C ASN A 94 5.19 -15.04 -4.67
N LEU A 95 5.70 -16.02 -3.93
CA LEU A 95 7.14 -16.21 -3.69
C LEU A 95 7.92 -16.06 -4.99
N GLY A 96 8.85 -15.10 -5.02
CA GLY A 96 9.74 -14.83 -6.15
C GLY A 96 9.49 -13.50 -6.87
N LEU A 97 8.40 -12.78 -6.61
CA LEU A 97 8.22 -11.43 -7.18
C LEU A 97 9.11 -10.38 -6.52
N THR A 98 9.26 -10.47 -5.20
CA THR A 98 10.30 -9.76 -4.44
C THR A 98 11.09 -10.77 -3.63
N PRO A 99 12.43 -10.77 -3.69
CA PRO A 99 13.26 -11.61 -2.83
C PRO A 99 12.99 -11.28 -1.35
N LEU A 100 12.67 -12.29 -0.54
CA LEU A 100 12.30 -12.11 0.87
C LEU A 100 13.41 -11.42 1.68
N ASP A 101 14.68 -11.71 1.38
CA ASP A 101 15.86 -11.09 2.00
C ASP A 101 16.02 -9.59 1.66
N ARG A 102 15.30 -9.09 0.64
CA ARG A 102 15.32 -7.69 0.22
C ARG A 102 14.05 -6.94 0.57
N LEU A 103 12.98 -7.65 0.91
CA LEU A 103 11.65 -7.08 1.10
C LEU A 103 11.66 -5.98 2.16
N GLU A 104 12.32 -6.22 3.30
CA GLU A 104 12.45 -5.24 4.38
C GLU A 104 13.11 -3.96 3.85
N THR A 105 14.37 -4.04 3.38
CA THR A 105 15.14 -2.89 2.90
C THR A 105 14.44 -2.11 1.78
N LEU A 106 13.78 -2.81 0.85
CA LEU A 106 13.03 -2.16 -0.23
C LEU A 106 11.83 -1.38 0.31
N LEU A 107 11.12 -1.93 1.30
CA LEU A 107 9.97 -1.27 1.91
C LEU A 107 10.40 -0.06 2.74
N GLU A 108 11.49 -0.18 3.49
CA GLU A 108 12.07 0.95 4.22
C GLU A 108 12.42 2.09 3.26
N SER A 109 13.10 1.77 2.15
CA SER A 109 13.51 2.76 1.15
C SER A 109 12.29 3.48 0.56
N LEU A 110 11.25 2.74 0.18
CA LEU A 110 10.01 3.32 -0.33
C LEU A 110 9.32 4.25 0.68
N ILE A 111 9.23 3.84 1.95
CA ILE A 111 8.61 4.64 3.00
C ILE A 111 9.42 5.91 3.27
N ILE A 112 10.75 5.82 3.33
CA ILE A 112 11.64 6.98 3.48
C ILE A 112 11.42 7.96 2.33
N ASP A 113 11.36 7.46 1.10
CA ASP A 113 11.14 8.32 -0.07
C ASP A 113 9.78 9.01 -0.03
N ILE A 114 8.70 8.29 0.34
CA ILE A 114 7.36 8.87 0.53
C ILE A 114 7.38 9.98 1.59
N LEU A 115 7.99 9.71 2.74
CA LEU A 115 8.05 10.65 3.86
C LEU A 115 8.91 11.88 3.53
N SER A 116 10.01 11.71 2.79
CA SER A 116 10.86 12.83 2.36
C SER A 116 10.14 13.82 1.45
N GLN A 117 9.15 13.35 0.70
CA GLN A 117 8.22 14.16 -0.10
C GLN A 117 7.06 14.75 0.72
N LYS A 118 7.09 14.58 2.06
CA LYS A 118 6.07 15.01 3.03
C LYS A 118 4.69 14.39 2.77
N ASN A 119 4.66 13.21 2.16
CA ASN A 119 3.44 12.44 1.97
C ASN A 119 3.23 11.48 3.14
N PHE A 120 1.97 11.13 3.40
CA PHE A 120 1.59 10.23 4.49
C PHE A 120 1.37 8.81 3.94
N PRO A 121 2.28 7.85 4.20
CA PRO A 121 2.09 6.47 3.78
C PRO A 121 1.04 5.75 4.63
N ILE A 122 0.30 4.86 3.99
CA ILE A 122 -0.57 3.86 4.64
C ILE A 122 -0.34 2.52 3.95
N ILE A 123 -0.04 1.48 4.71
CA ILE A 123 0.10 0.12 4.16
C ILE A 123 -1.27 -0.56 4.17
N VAL A 124 -1.59 -1.27 3.09
CA VAL A 124 -2.80 -2.09 2.99
C VAL A 124 -2.40 -3.55 2.80
N HIS A 125 -2.93 -4.42 3.65
CA HIS A 125 -2.83 -5.87 3.49
C HIS A 125 -4.11 -6.42 2.91
N ASN A 126 -4.11 -6.73 1.62
CA ASN A 126 -5.24 -7.35 0.95
C ASN A 126 -5.28 -8.87 1.18
N TRP A 127 -6.50 -9.41 1.25
CA TRP A 127 -6.74 -10.84 1.41
C TRP A 127 -6.41 -11.63 0.14
N ARG A 128 -6.03 -12.90 0.31
CA ARG A 128 -5.91 -13.91 -0.74
C ARG A 128 -6.31 -15.28 -0.22
N SER A 129 -7.08 -16.04 -1.00
CA SER A 129 -7.63 -17.34 -0.61
C SER A 129 -6.60 -18.47 -0.53
N ASP A 130 -5.45 -18.33 -1.19
CA ASP A 130 -4.35 -19.29 -1.14
C ASP A 130 -3.39 -19.07 0.04
N PHE A 131 -3.51 -17.93 0.75
CA PHE A 131 -2.68 -17.52 1.90
C PHE A 131 -3.49 -17.28 3.18
N ARG A 132 -4.53 -18.09 3.41
CA ARG A 132 -5.35 -18.10 4.64
C ARG A 132 -4.59 -18.67 5.84
N ASN A 133 -5.10 -18.42 7.04
CA ASN A 133 -4.64 -19.04 8.30
C ASN A 133 -3.11 -18.98 8.45
N GLU A 134 -2.55 -17.77 8.55
CA GLU A 134 -1.13 -17.49 8.82
C GLU A 134 -0.14 -17.81 7.68
N LYS A 135 -0.57 -18.47 6.59
CA LYS A 135 0.32 -18.77 5.45
C LYS A 135 0.96 -17.53 4.82
N GLY A 136 0.30 -16.37 4.94
CA GLY A 136 0.83 -15.11 4.43
C GLY A 136 1.70 -14.31 5.42
N ASP A 137 1.88 -14.81 6.64
CA ASP A 137 2.48 -14.02 7.72
C ASP A 137 3.98 -13.81 7.51
N ILE A 138 4.67 -14.69 6.76
CA ILE A 138 6.08 -14.50 6.42
C ILE A 138 6.30 -13.15 5.72
N VAL A 139 5.43 -12.79 4.76
CA VAL A 139 5.51 -11.51 4.05
C VAL A 139 4.92 -10.39 4.91
N ARG A 140 3.71 -10.59 5.46
CA ARG A 140 3.01 -9.53 6.22
C ARG A 140 3.77 -9.11 7.48
N ASN A 141 4.44 -10.02 8.17
CA ASN A 141 5.24 -9.67 9.35
C ASN A 141 6.43 -8.78 9.01
N ILE A 142 7.04 -8.94 7.83
CA ILE A 142 8.10 -8.03 7.37
C ILE A 142 7.52 -6.62 7.16
N TYR A 143 6.36 -6.52 6.50
CA TYR A 143 5.66 -5.24 6.35
C TYR A 143 5.30 -4.62 7.71
N ASN A 144 4.76 -5.41 8.64
CA ASN A 144 4.36 -4.96 9.96
C ASN A 144 5.57 -4.46 10.77
N ALA A 145 6.70 -5.17 10.72
CA ALA A 145 7.93 -4.76 11.39
C ALA A 145 8.44 -3.41 10.87
N VAL A 146 8.50 -3.23 9.55
CA VAL A 146 8.90 -1.96 8.92
C VAL A 146 7.90 -0.85 9.26
N ALA A 147 6.60 -1.11 9.12
CA ALA A 147 5.57 -0.14 9.45
C ALA A 147 5.66 0.32 10.91
N SER A 148 5.91 -0.60 11.84
CA SER A 148 6.14 -0.30 13.25
C SER A 148 7.36 0.61 13.45
N LYS A 149 8.48 0.28 12.80
CA LYS A 149 9.73 1.08 12.83
C LYS A 149 9.52 2.53 12.37
N PHE A 150 8.74 2.73 11.30
CA PHE A 150 8.46 4.06 10.73
C PHE A 150 7.15 4.69 11.23
N HIS A 151 6.49 4.05 12.21
CA HIS A 151 5.20 4.46 12.74
C HIS A 151 4.05 4.52 11.71
N VAL A 152 4.18 3.86 10.56
CA VAL A 152 3.22 3.88 9.45
C VAL A 152 1.97 3.04 9.80
N PRO A 153 0.76 3.58 9.63
CA PRO A 153 -0.46 2.81 9.88
C PRO A 153 -0.63 1.69 8.85
N ILE A 154 -1.19 0.58 9.32
CA ILE A 154 -1.55 -0.57 8.47
C ILE A 154 -3.06 -0.81 8.54
N ILE A 155 -3.67 -1.05 7.39
CA ILE A 155 -5.06 -1.47 7.25
C ILE A 155 -5.09 -2.94 6.82
N ARG A 156 -5.70 -3.79 7.64
CA ARG A 156 -5.70 -5.25 7.52
C ARG A 156 -6.98 -5.76 6.85
N ASN A 157 -7.13 -5.53 5.54
CA ASN A 157 -8.23 -6.13 4.77
C ASN A 157 -8.18 -7.66 4.79
N ASP A 158 -6.99 -8.25 4.90
CA ASP A 158 -6.79 -9.69 5.06
C ASP A 158 -7.53 -10.25 6.28
N ILE A 159 -7.37 -9.63 7.45
CA ILE A 159 -8.04 -10.07 8.67
C ILE A 159 -9.53 -9.74 8.62
N PHE A 160 -9.91 -8.56 8.11
CA PHE A 160 -11.31 -8.19 7.93
C PHE A 160 -12.05 -9.24 7.09
N VAL A 161 -11.54 -9.58 5.91
CA VAL A 161 -12.16 -10.57 5.02
C VAL A 161 -12.22 -11.95 5.66
N GLU A 162 -11.16 -12.41 6.34
CA GLU A 162 -11.23 -13.68 7.07
C GLU A 162 -12.34 -13.69 8.13
N SER A 163 -12.51 -12.57 8.84
CA SER A 163 -13.57 -12.44 9.85
C SER A 163 -14.98 -12.45 9.24
N GLU A 164 -15.13 -11.91 8.04
CA GLU A 164 -16.39 -11.92 7.29
C GLU A 164 -16.68 -13.33 6.74
N ILE A 165 -15.69 -14.01 6.14
CA ILE A 165 -15.85 -15.39 5.64
C ILE A 165 -16.16 -16.36 6.78
N ALA A 166 -15.60 -16.15 7.97
CA ALA A 166 -15.92 -16.96 9.15
C ALA A 166 -17.39 -16.82 9.59
N GLN A 167 -18.03 -15.69 9.30
CA GLN A 167 -19.45 -15.43 9.59
C GLN A 167 -20.37 -15.91 8.45
N ASP A 168 -19.96 -15.73 7.20
CA ASP A 168 -20.66 -16.23 6.01
C ASP A 168 -19.67 -16.75 4.97
N ALA A 169 -19.63 -18.08 4.81
CA ALA A 169 -18.75 -18.75 3.86
C ALA A 169 -19.05 -18.39 2.38
N ASN A 170 -20.22 -17.80 2.07
CA ASN A 170 -20.52 -17.35 0.72
C ASN A 170 -19.72 -16.11 0.31
N ILE A 171 -19.18 -15.35 1.26
CA ILE A 171 -18.40 -14.13 1.00
C ILE A 171 -17.21 -14.41 0.09
N ASP A 172 -16.54 -15.55 0.27
CA ASP A 172 -15.44 -15.99 -0.60
C ASP A 172 -15.86 -16.07 -2.09
N LYS A 173 -17.13 -16.43 -2.36
CA LYS A 173 -17.67 -16.57 -3.72
C LYS A 173 -18.31 -15.30 -4.26
N THR A 174 -18.87 -14.46 -3.39
CA THR A 174 -19.58 -13.23 -3.81
C THR A 174 -18.63 -12.06 -3.94
N TRP A 175 -17.62 -11.95 -3.07
CA TRP A 175 -16.68 -10.83 -3.06
C TRP A 175 -15.50 -11.04 -3.97
N PHE A 176 -15.18 -12.27 -4.36
CA PHE A 176 -14.01 -12.58 -5.19
C PHE A 176 -14.40 -13.34 -6.45
N ARG A 177 -13.71 -13.03 -7.55
CA ARG A 177 -13.86 -13.74 -8.83
C ARG A 177 -12.82 -14.84 -9.02
N ASP A 178 -11.72 -14.73 -8.29
CA ASP A 178 -10.58 -15.65 -8.28
C ASP A 178 -9.93 -15.58 -6.89
N ILE A 179 -8.69 -16.06 -6.76
CA ILE A 179 -8.00 -16.15 -5.47
C ILE A 179 -7.74 -14.83 -4.75
N CYS A 180 -7.85 -13.67 -5.42
CA CYS A 180 -7.52 -12.37 -4.82
C CYS A 180 -8.25 -11.17 -5.42
N HIS A 181 -8.71 -11.25 -6.66
CA HIS A 181 -9.37 -10.13 -7.32
C HIS A 181 -10.84 -10.09 -6.94
N THR A 182 -11.31 -8.89 -6.63
CA THR A 182 -12.64 -8.68 -6.10
C THR A 182 -13.69 -8.57 -7.21
N THR A 183 -14.94 -8.91 -6.91
CA THR A 183 -16.12 -8.44 -7.64
C THR A 183 -16.37 -6.96 -7.30
N SER A 184 -17.42 -6.35 -7.87
CA SER A 184 -17.81 -4.98 -7.50
C SER A 184 -18.26 -4.88 -6.04
N GLU A 185 -18.87 -5.93 -5.50
CA GLU A 185 -19.33 -5.97 -4.11
C GLU A 185 -18.13 -6.04 -3.16
N GLY A 186 -17.20 -6.98 -3.40
CA GLY A 186 -15.97 -7.08 -2.63
C GLY A 186 -15.10 -5.83 -2.71
N ALA A 187 -15.02 -5.20 -3.89
CA ALA A 187 -14.30 -3.92 -4.06
C ALA A 187 -14.89 -2.81 -3.18
N PHE A 188 -16.22 -2.72 -3.10
CA PHE A 188 -16.90 -1.75 -2.24
C PHE A 188 -16.67 -2.07 -0.76
N ALA A 189 -16.75 -3.34 -0.36
CA ALA A 189 -16.49 -3.76 1.03
C ALA A 189 -15.06 -3.39 1.47
N TYR A 190 -14.05 -3.67 0.63
CA TYR A 190 -12.66 -3.27 0.87
C TYR A 190 -12.53 -1.75 1.03
N ALA A 191 -13.09 -1.00 0.06
CA ALA A 191 -13.03 0.45 0.07
C ALA A 191 -13.69 1.04 1.32
N LYS A 192 -14.84 0.50 1.74
CA LYS A 192 -15.55 0.94 2.92
C LYS A 192 -14.76 0.68 4.19
N HIS A 193 -14.17 -0.51 4.33
CA HIS A 193 -13.31 -0.83 5.47
C HIS A 193 -12.09 0.10 5.55
N ILE A 194 -11.41 0.35 4.41
CA ILE A 194 -10.29 1.29 4.34
C ILE A 194 -10.74 2.73 4.71
N PHE A 195 -11.87 3.18 4.18
CA PHE A 195 -12.41 4.51 4.46
C PHE A 195 -12.74 4.69 5.96
N ASP A 196 -13.34 3.68 6.58
CA ASP A 196 -13.63 3.70 8.01
C ASP A 196 -12.34 3.73 8.83
N ALA A 197 -11.33 2.96 8.42
CA ALA A 197 -10.01 3.00 9.04
C ALA A 197 -9.34 4.37 8.93
N MET A 198 -9.45 5.06 7.78
CA MET A 198 -8.98 6.44 7.64
C MET A 198 -9.70 7.40 8.59
N CYS A 199 -10.99 7.20 8.85
CA CYS A 199 -11.73 8.00 9.84
C CYS A 199 -11.19 7.79 11.26
N VAL A 200 -10.82 6.56 11.62
CA VAL A 200 -10.16 6.24 12.90
C VAL A 200 -8.78 6.88 12.97
N ILE A 201 -7.94 6.72 11.94
CA ILE A 201 -6.59 7.34 11.86
C ILE A 201 -6.69 8.87 12.04
N SER A 202 -7.68 9.49 11.39
CA SER A 202 -7.89 10.95 11.45
C SER A 202 -8.40 11.44 12.80
N SER A 203 -9.20 10.64 13.51
CA SER A 203 -9.77 11.04 14.81
C SER A 203 -8.78 10.98 15.98
N GLN A 204 -7.73 10.15 15.86
CA GLN A 204 -6.64 10.03 16.84
C GLN A 204 -5.77 11.31 16.92
N LYS A 205 -5.92 12.25 15.98
CA LYS A 205 -5.29 13.57 16.01
C LYS A 205 -5.70 14.43 17.23
N ASN A 206 -6.83 14.12 17.87
CA ASN A 206 -7.29 14.81 19.07
C ASN A 206 -6.59 14.37 20.38
N THR A 207 -5.62 13.45 20.34
CA THR A 207 -4.85 13.03 21.54
C THR A 207 -3.34 13.23 21.41
N GLY A 208 -2.81 13.54 20.22
CA GLY A 208 -1.38 13.74 20.03
C GLY A 208 -1.04 14.47 18.74
N VAL A 209 -0.56 15.71 18.87
CA VAL A 209 0.00 16.51 17.77
C VAL A 209 1.11 15.71 17.08
N ILE A 210 0.97 15.40 15.77
CA ILE A 210 2.13 15.01 14.96
C ILE A 210 3.08 16.21 14.96
N ASN A 211 4.18 16.08 15.69
CA ASN A 211 5.28 17.01 15.60
C ASN A 211 6.14 16.57 14.42
N VAL A 212 5.98 17.23 13.27
CA VAL A 212 6.77 17.00 12.04
C VAL A 212 8.28 17.00 12.32
N LYS A 213 8.73 17.66 13.40
CA LYS A 213 10.11 17.60 13.91
C LYS A 213 10.61 16.19 14.26
N LYS A 214 9.73 15.22 14.51
CA LYS A 214 10.12 13.83 14.81
C LYS A 214 10.47 13.06 13.53
N ALA A 215 9.85 13.40 12.39
CA ALA A 215 10.27 12.90 11.08
C ALA A 215 11.67 13.44 10.72
N ASP A 216 11.94 14.73 10.97
CA ASP A 216 13.29 15.30 10.82
C ASP A 216 14.31 14.64 11.76
N LYS A 217 13.88 14.18 12.95
CA LYS A 217 14.73 13.44 13.88
C LYS A 217 15.03 12.02 13.39
N ILE A 218 14.04 11.31 12.84
CA ILE A 218 14.24 9.99 12.21
C ILE A 218 15.14 10.15 10.97
N LEU A 219 14.89 11.14 10.12
CA LEU A 219 15.71 11.46 8.94
C LEU A 219 17.11 11.99 9.31
N GLY A 220 17.27 12.58 10.49
CA GLY A 220 18.57 13.05 11.01
C GLY A 220 19.38 11.97 11.75
N GLU A 221 18.74 10.89 12.21
CA GLU A 221 19.40 9.71 12.80
C GLU A 221 19.71 8.63 11.73
N VAL A 222 19.02 8.67 10.59
CA VAL A 222 19.39 7.92 9.39
C VAL A 222 20.44 8.75 8.64
N GLU A 223 21.73 8.57 8.94
CA GLU A 223 22.81 9.06 8.08
C GLU A 223 22.50 8.72 6.61
N PRO A 224 22.90 9.56 5.63
CA PRO A 224 22.59 9.33 4.24
C PRO A 224 23.29 8.05 3.74
N LEU A 225 22.64 6.91 3.93
CA LEU A 225 22.94 5.63 3.28
C LEU A 225 22.50 5.68 1.81
N PHE A 226 22.82 6.76 1.11
CA PHE A 226 22.57 6.91 -0.32
C PHE A 226 23.90 6.94 -1.06
N HIS A 227 24.44 5.74 -1.27
CA HIS A 227 25.25 5.44 -2.44
C HIS A 227 24.56 4.29 -3.18
N LEU A 228 23.44 4.60 -3.86
CA LEU A 228 22.81 3.68 -4.81
C LEU A 228 23.80 3.24 -5.91
N ASP A 229 24.80 4.09 -6.18
CA ASP A 229 25.91 3.87 -7.12
C ASP A 229 26.79 2.65 -6.76
N LYS A 230 26.82 2.23 -5.49
CA LYS A 230 27.61 1.05 -5.06
C LYS A 230 26.88 -0.28 -5.24
N TYR A 231 25.55 -0.25 -5.42
CA TYR A 231 24.74 -1.47 -5.55
C TYR A 231 24.20 -1.69 -6.96
N PHE A 232 24.28 -0.68 -7.83
CA PHE A 232 23.94 -0.80 -9.25
C PHE A 232 25.10 -0.30 -10.12
N ASN A 233 25.92 -1.23 -10.61
CA ASN A 233 26.85 -0.95 -11.69
C ASN A 233 26.07 -0.93 -13.01
N PHE A 234 25.58 0.24 -13.40
CA PHE A 234 24.80 0.44 -14.64
C PHE A 234 25.64 0.25 -15.92
N ASP A 235 26.98 0.18 -15.83
CA ASP A 235 27.86 0.06 -17.00
C ASP A 235 27.86 -1.34 -17.65
N ASN A 236 27.15 -2.32 -17.07
CA ASN A 236 27.09 -3.69 -17.59
C ASN A 236 25.75 -4.11 -18.20
N TYR A 237 24.74 -3.22 -18.28
CA TYR A 237 23.53 -3.51 -19.05
C TYR A 237 23.73 -3.16 -20.53
N VAL A 238 24.49 -4.01 -21.21
CA VAL A 238 24.44 -4.11 -22.67
C VAL A 238 22.99 -4.41 -23.04
N SER A 239 22.45 -3.57 -23.92
CA SER A 239 21.10 -3.68 -24.49
C SER A 239 20.92 -5.01 -25.21
N ASN A 240 20.53 -6.07 -24.50
CA ASN A 240 19.92 -7.22 -25.13
C ASN A 240 18.47 -6.86 -25.41
N THR A 241 18.23 -6.33 -26.61
CA THR A 241 16.90 -6.29 -27.23
C THR A 241 16.31 -7.69 -27.18
N TYR A 242 15.39 -7.92 -26.26
CA TYR A 242 14.58 -9.13 -26.20
C TYR A 242 13.42 -8.94 -27.17
N THR A 243 13.51 -9.57 -28.35
CA THR A 243 12.38 -9.70 -29.26
C THR A 243 11.44 -10.77 -28.70
N TYR A 244 10.19 -10.40 -28.43
CA TYR A 244 9.14 -11.36 -28.09
C TYR A 244 9.01 -12.42 -29.20
N PRO A 245 8.90 -13.73 -28.87
CA PRO A 245 8.49 -14.70 -29.86
C PRO A 245 7.06 -14.37 -30.32
N ASN A 246 6.89 -14.21 -31.63
CA ASN A 246 5.60 -14.16 -32.31
C ASN A 246 4.81 -15.41 -31.95
N THR A 247 3.89 -15.33 -30.98
CA THR A 247 2.79 -16.29 -30.88
C THR A 247 1.69 -15.80 -31.80
N GLY A 248 1.71 -16.33 -33.02
CA GLY A 248 0.70 -16.06 -34.03
C GLY A 248 -0.67 -16.66 -33.70
N GLN A 249 -1.67 -16.03 -34.32
CA GLN A 249 -3.08 -16.39 -34.51
C GLN A 249 -4.00 -16.30 -33.29
#